data_AF-A0A2X2BZF3-F1
#
_entry.id   AF-A0A2X2BZF3-F1
#
_cell.length_a   1.000
_cell.length_b   1.000
_cell.length_c   1.000
_cell.angle_alpha   90.00
_cell.angle_beta   90.00
_cell.angle_gamma   90.00
#
_symmetry.space_group_name_H-M   'P 1'
#
loop_
_entity.id
_entity.type
_entity.pdbx_description
1 polymer ?
#
loop_
_entity_poly.entity_id
_entity_poly.type
_entity_poly.pdbx_seq_one_letter_code
_entity_poly.pdbx_strand_id
1 'polypeptide(L)'
;MNKNFENSVITNAGVSVSKLVHDKDNGESDFSTLGYASYDTKYNSGTVTINRPDNKRLNGNLTSRGSIAYSEGMITPSGQQGKSGIIINSDIKGSGSMLAKVNGQNYPISGKNTFIPLSPYSDYDIQLMNDGKSKDSFDIISGRNKSVTLYPGNIAFYQPEVRQLVTVFRTSEIP
;
A
#
# COMPACT_ATOMS: atom_id res chain seq x y z
N MET A 1 -14.50 12.04 -16.29
CA MET A 1 -13.46 12.70 -15.46
C MET A 1 -12.93 11.70 -14.46
N ASN A 2 -11.62 11.55 -14.35
CA ASN A 2 -10.97 10.74 -13.32
C ASN A 2 -10.00 11.62 -12.53
N LYS A 3 -9.84 11.33 -11.24
CA LYS A 3 -8.89 12.01 -10.36
C LYS A 3 -8.19 10.98 -9.50
N ASN A 4 -6.86 11.04 -9.53
CA ASN A 4 -6.01 10.25 -8.66
C ASN A 4 -5.61 11.11 -7.46
N PHE A 5 -5.53 10.49 -6.29
CA PHE A 5 -5.13 11.16 -5.06
C PHE A 5 -3.87 10.48 -4.55
N GLU A 6 -2.80 11.27 -4.41
CA GLU A 6 -1.58 10.82 -3.78
C GLU A 6 -1.71 11.03 -2.26
N ASN A 7 -1.35 10.01 -1.47
CA ASN A 7 -1.36 10.06 -0.01
C ASN A 7 -2.76 10.15 0.67
N SER A 8 -3.75 9.45 0.12
CA SER A 8 -5.10 9.33 0.70
C SER A 8 -5.57 7.88 0.71
N VAL A 9 -6.54 7.56 1.58
CA VAL A 9 -7.20 6.25 1.64
C VAL A 9 -7.88 5.92 0.30
N ILE A 10 -8.44 6.94 -0.35
CA ILE A 10 -8.98 6.82 -1.70
C ILE A 10 -7.83 7.10 -2.66
N THR A 11 -7.52 6.14 -3.53
CA THR A 11 -6.41 6.26 -4.49
C THR A 11 -6.86 6.85 -5.82
N ASN A 12 -8.08 6.53 -6.25
CA ASN A 12 -8.68 7.11 -7.43
C ASN A 12 -10.21 7.18 -7.31
N ALA A 13 -10.79 8.13 -8.03
CA ALA A 13 -12.22 8.17 -8.27
C ALA A 13 -12.49 8.71 -9.68
N GLY A 14 -13.55 8.24 -10.30
CA GLY A 14 -13.92 8.68 -11.63
C GLY A 14 -15.41 8.60 -11.87
N VAL A 15 -15.88 9.47 -12.75
CA VAL A 15 -17.26 9.48 -13.26
C VAL A 15 -17.20 9.67 -14.78
N SER A 16 -17.87 8.78 -15.52
CA SER A 16 -18.09 8.88 -16.95
C SER A 16 -19.57 8.90 -17.27
N VAL A 17 -19.91 9.70 -18.26
CA VAL A 17 -21.24 10.22 -18.53
C VAL A 17 -21.30 10.15 -20.06
N SER A 18 -22.13 9.27 -20.62
CA SER A 18 -22.25 9.03 -22.06
C SER A 18 -23.72 9.00 -22.50
N LYS A 19 -24.04 9.81 -23.52
CA LYS A 19 -25.38 9.88 -24.13
C LYS A 19 -25.46 8.87 -25.28
N LEU A 20 -26.45 7.98 -25.24
CA LEU A 20 -26.74 7.08 -26.36
C LEU A 20 -27.52 7.87 -27.42
N VAL A 21 -27.02 7.88 -28.66
CA VAL A 21 -27.68 8.53 -29.80
C VAL A 21 -28.48 7.45 -30.53
N HIS A 22 -29.80 7.45 -30.35
CA HIS A 22 -30.73 6.71 -31.20
C HIS A 22 -31.27 7.63 -32.30
N ASP A 23 -31.34 7.12 -33.52
CA ASP A 23 -31.88 7.85 -34.67
C ASP A 23 -33.43 7.86 -34.65
N LYS A 24 -33.97 8.93 -35.22
CA LYS A 24 -35.35 9.44 -35.37
C LYS A 24 -36.56 8.62 -34.87
N ASP A 25 -37.46 9.39 -34.24
CA ASP A 25 -38.80 9.10 -33.69
C ASP A 25 -38.86 8.44 -32.30
N ASN A 26 -39.47 9.17 -31.34
CA ASN A 26 -39.67 8.87 -29.91
C ASN A 26 -38.49 9.11 -28.93
N GLY A 27 -38.30 10.38 -28.56
CA GLY A 27 -38.70 10.87 -27.24
C GLY A 27 -38.00 10.44 -25.94
N GLU A 28 -37.07 9.48 -25.90
CA GLU A 28 -36.31 9.18 -24.67
C GLU A 28 -34.80 9.17 -24.96
N SER A 29 -34.10 10.24 -24.57
CA SER A 29 -32.64 10.26 -24.62
C SER A 29 -32.07 9.47 -23.45
N ASP A 30 -31.58 8.27 -23.72
CA ASP A 30 -30.93 7.41 -22.73
C ASP A 30 -29.54 7.91 -22.38
N PHE A 31 -29.32 8.09 -21.08
CA PHE A 31 -28.06 8.57 -20.53
C PHE A 31 -27.43 7.50 -19.65
N SER A 32 -26.20 7.11 -19.98
CA SER A 32 -25.42 6.15 -19.19
C SER A 32 -24.42 6.88 -18.29
N THR A 33 -24.43 6.52 -17.01
CA THR A 33 -23.53 7.09 -16.00
C THR A 33 -22.78 5.98 -15.30
N LEU A 34 -21.46 6.06 -15.25
CA LEU A 34 -20.60 5.14 -14.53
C LEU A 34 -19.77 5.96 -13.53
N GLY A 35 -19.85 5.61 -12.26
CA GLY A 35 -18.98 6.10 -11.20
C GLY A 35 -18.15 4.97 -10.63
N TYR A 36 -16.89 5.23 -10.31
CA TYR A 36 -16.06 4.29 -9.56
C TYR A 36 -15.18 5.03 -8.56
N ALA A 37 -14.82 4.33 -7.48
CA ALA A 37 -13.85 4.78 -6.50
C ALA A 37 -13.02 3.59 -6.04
N SER A 38 -11.71 3.76 -5.97
CA SER A 38 -10.78 2.77 -5.45
C SER A 38 -10.15 3.28 -4.16
N TYR A 39 -9.98 2.39 -3.19
CA TYR A 39 -9.30 2.68 -1.95
C TYR A 39 -8.21 1.65 -1.68
N ASP A 40 -7.15 2.08 -1.03
CA ASP A 40 -6.03 1.25 -0.61
C ASP A 40 -5.69 1.61 0.84
N THR A 41 -5.86 0.66 1.75
CA THR A 41 -5.51 0.78 3.16
C THR A 41 -4.43 -0.23 3.51
N LYS A 42 -3.80 -0.06 4.68
CA LYS A 42 -2.81 -1.01 5.20
C LYS A 42 -3.31 -2.46 5.22
N TYR A 43 -4.61 -2.68 5.47
CA TYR A 43 -5.16 -4.02 5.75
C TYR A 43 -6.16 -4.52 4.70
N ASN A 44 -6.73 -3.64 3.88
CA ASN A 44 -7.63 -4.00 2.80
C ASN A 44 -7.56 -2.98 1.66
N SER A 45 -7.81 -3.43 0.44
CA SER A 45 -8.00 -2.58 -0.73
C SER A 45 -9.28 -2.99 -1.44
N GLY A 46 -9.84 -2.09 -2.24
CA GLY A 46 -11.09 -2.38 -2.91
C GLY A 46 -11.53 -1.34 -3.90
N THR A 47 -12.56 -1.69 -4.66
CA THR A 47 -13.21 -0.79 -5.60
C THR A 47 -14.71 -0.84 -5.45
N VAL A 48 -15.33 0.32 -5.48
CA VAL A 48 -16.77 0.51 -5.61
C VAL A 48 -17.03 0.97 -7.03
N THR A 49 -17.99 0.37 -7.72
CA THR A 49 -18.42 0.78 -9.05
C THR A 49 -19.93 0.85 -9.10
N ILE A 50 -20.47 1.95 -9.59
CA ILE A 50 -21.89 2.21 -9.76
C ILE A 50 -22.10 2.53 -11.23
N ASN A 51 -22.85 1.70 -11.93
CA ASN A 51 -23.18 1.87 -13.33
C ASN A 51 -24.70 2.01 -13.48
N ARG A 52 -25.14 3.10 -14.09
CA ARG A 52 -26.51 3.36 -14.48
C ARG A 52 -26.57 3.40 -16.00
N PRO A 53 -26.80 2.25 -16.68
CA PRO A 53 -26.78 2.19 -18.14
C PRO A 53 -27.96 2.95 -18.79
N ASP A 54 -29.09 3.06 -18.09
CA ASP A 54 -30.28 3.78 -18.53
C ASP A 54 -31.03 4.39 -17.33
N ASN A 55 -32.14 5.09 -17.59
CA ASN A 55 -32.91 5.74 -16.54
C ASN A 55 -33.59 4.77 -15.55
N LYS A 56 -33.68 3.48 -15.85
CA LYS A 56 -34.44 2.47 -15.10
C LYS A 56 -33.54 1.47 -14.37
N ARG A 57 -32.26 1.35 -14.76
CA ARG A 57 -31.34 0.31 -14.26
C ARG A 57 -30.17 0.93 -13.52
N LEU A 58 -29.93 0.46 -12.31
CA LEU A 58 -28.76 0.79 -11.51
C LEU A 58 -28.06 -0.50 -11.09
N ASN A 59 -26.78 -0.62 -11.42
CA ASN A 59 -25.94 -1.76 -11.15
C ASN A 59 -24.78 -1.30 -10.26
N GLY A 60 -24.69 -1.83 -9.05
CA GLY A 60 -23.57 -1.59 -8.14
C GLY A 60 -22.70 -2.83 -8.01
N ASN A 61 -21.38 -2.64 -7.96
CA ASN A 61 -20.43 -3.68 -7.63
C ASN A 61 -19.48 -3.15 -6.54
N LEU A 62 -19.29 -3.95 -5.49
CA LEU A 62 -18.32 -3.67 -4.43
C LEU A 62 -17.37 -4.85 -4.35
N THR A 63 -16.08 -4.57 -4.58
CA THR A 63 -15.02 -5.53 -4.36
C THR A 63 -14.15 -5.06 -3.21
N SER A 64 -13.93 -5.92 -2.22
CA SER A 64 -12.97 -5.71 -1.14
C SER A 64 -12.07 -6.92 -1.04
N ARG A 65 -10.78 -6.69 -0.94
CA ARG A 65 -9.74 -7.71 -0.93
C ARG A 65 -8.75 -7.39 0.19
N GLY A 66 -8.32 -8.43 0.87
CA GLY A 66 -7.27 -8.40 1.89
C GLY A 66 -6.61 -9.77 1.95
N SER A 67 -5.44 -9.83 2.54
CA SER A 67 -4.68 -11.06 2.74
C SER A 67 -4.12 -11.12 4.15
N ILE A 68 -3.80 -12.33 4.60
CA ILE A 68 -3.16 -12.58 5.89
C ILE A 68 -1.94 -13.44 5.64
N ALA A 69 -0.79 -12.96 6.09
CA ALA A 69 0.49 -13.64 6.01
C ALA A 69 0.79 -14.31 7.36
N TYR A 70 1.18 -15.60 7.33
CA TYR A 70 1.66 -16.33 8.50
C TYR A 70 3.09 -16.81 8.27
N SER A 71 4.02 -16.46 9.15
CA SER A 71 5.41 -16.91 9.09
C SER A 71 6.05 -16.82 10.49
N GLU A 72 6.85 -17.82 10.88
CA GLU A 72 7.58 -17.87 12.16
C GLU A 72 6.70 -17.54 13.40
N GLY A 73 5.45 -18.02 13.42
CA GLY A 73 4.50 -17.78 14.51
C GLY A 73 3.83 -16.39 14.51
N MET A 74 4.12 -15.53 13.54
CA MET A 74 3.52 -14.19 13.42
C MET A 74 2.43 -14.15 12.35
N ILE A 75 1.31 -13.50 12.68
CA ILE A 75 0.19 -13.22 11.75
C ILE A 75 0.25 -11.73 11.39
N THR A 76 0.35 -11.43 10.09
CA THR A 76 0.36 -10.04 9.58
C THR A 76 -0.72 -9.86 8.51
N PRO A 77 -1.77 -9.05 8.76
CA PRO A 77 -2.76 -8.70 7.74
C PRO A 77 -2.20 -7.68 6.74
N SER A 78 -2.67 -7.73 5.50
CA SER A 78 -2.27 -6.82 4.42
C SER A 78 -3.42 -6.50 3.47
N GLY A 79 -3.49 -5.24 3.04
CA GLY A 79 -4.46 -4.79 2.04
C GLY A 79 -4.13 -5.16 0.60
N GLN A 80 -2.93 -5.70 0.38
CA GLN A 80 -2.47 -6.09 -0.93
C GLN A 80 -2.49 -7.61 -1.05
N GLN A 81 -2.90 -8.07 -2.23
CA GLN A 81 -2.94 -9.50 -2.54
C GLN A 81 -1.54 -9.93 -2.99
N GLY A 82 -0.92 -10.84 -2.24
CA GLY A 82 0.37 -11.43 -2.60
C GLY A 82 0.34 -12.93 -2.35
N LYS A 83 0.80 -13.72 -3.32
CA LYS A 83 1.02 -15.16 -3.11
C LYS A 83 2.33 -15.42 -2.36
N SER A 84 3.18 -14.42 -2.27
CA SER A 84 4.49 -14.45 -1.62
C SER A 84 4.85 -13.04 -1.17
N GLY A 85 5.85 -12.90 -0.33
CA GLY A 85 6.29 -11.58 0.11
C GLY A 85 7.33 -11.66 1.20
N ILE A 86 7.59 -10.50 1.80
CA ILE A 86 8.48 -10.37 2.93
C ILE A 86 7.76 -9.71 4.11
N ILE A 87 8.03 -10.20 5.32
CA ILE A 87 7.68 -9.50 6.56
C ILE A 87 8.96 -8.86 7.08
N ILE A 88 8.92 -7.55 7.29
CA ILE A 88 9.99 -6.80 7.93
C ILE A 88 9.59 -6.50 9.37
N ASN A 89 10.30 -7.09 10.32
CA ASN A 89 10.21 -6.84 11.74
C ASN A 89 11.26 -5.81 12.15
N SER A 90 10.90 -4.54 12.11
CA SER A 90 11.81 -3.43 12.39
C SER A 90 11.71 -2.91 13.84
N ASP A 91 10.84 -3.48 14.67
CA ASP A 91 10.57 -3.07 16.06
C ASP A 91 10.47 -1.53 16.29
N ILE A 92 10.03 -0.78 15.26
CA ILE A 92 9.92 0.66 15.34
C ILE A 92 8.78 0.99 16.29
N LYS A 93 9.05 1.79 17.30
CA LYS A 93 8.06 2.25 18.28
C LYS A 93 7.52 3.61 17.88
N GLY A 94 6.22 3.83 18.10
CA GLY A 94 5.57 5.12 17.83
C GLY A 94 5.30 5.39 16.35
N SER A 95 5.44 6.65 15.94
CA SER A 95 5.13 7.15 14.59
C SER A 95 6.32 7.15 13.63
N GLY A 96 7.46 6.58 14.03
CA GLY A 96 8.64 6.52 13.18
C GLY A 96 8.39 5.69 11.91
N SER A 97 8.93 6.17 10.78
CA SER A 97 8.93 5.46 9.51
C SER A 97 10.34 5.30 8.97
N MET A 98 10.57 4.18 8.29
CA MET A 98 11.74 3.95 7.44
C MET A 98 11.26 3.56 6.04
N LEU A 99 12.19 3.45 5.09
CA LEU A 99 11.91 2.98 3.74
C LEU A 99 12.62 1.63 3.52
N ALA A 100 11.87 0.65 3.04
CA ALA A 100 12.43 -0.56 2.46
C ALA A 100 12.44 -0.41 0.94
N LYS A 101 13.64 -0.34 0.36
CA LYS A 101 13.84 -0.33 -1.08
C LYS A 101 14.00 -1.77 -1.56
N VAL A 102 13.02 -2.26 -2.32
CA VAL A 102 13.00 -3.62 -2.88
C VAL A 102 13.13 -3.53 -4.39
N ASN A 103 14.23 -4.05 -4.96
CA ASN A 103 14.54 -3.97 -6.40
C ASN A 103 14.35 -2.55 -6.99
N GLY A 104 14.71 -1.52 -6.23
CA GLY A 104 14.60 -0.12 -6.67
C GLY A 104 13.32 0.60 -6.24
N GLN A 105 12.27 -0.12 -5.85
CA GLN A 105 10.99 0.47 -5.43
C GLN A 105 10.95 0.69 -3.92
N ASN A 106 10.57 1.89 -3.50
CA ASN A 106 10.53 2.27 -2.09
C ASN A 106 9.16 1.93 -1.48
N TYR A 107 9.18 1.19 -0.37
CA TYR A 107 8.02 0.84 0.42
C TYR A 107 8.17 1.46 1.83
N PRO A 108 7.20 2.25 2.30
CA PRO A 108 7.24 2.74 3.68
C PRO A 108 7.04 1.58 4.65
N ILE A 109 7.91 1.50 5.66
CA ILE A 109 7.80 0.55 6.77
C ILE A 109 7.57 1.33 8.07
N SER A 110 6.61 0.86 8.87
CA SER A 110 6.24 1.51 10.13
C SER A 110 5.74 0.50 11.16
N GLY A 111 5.96 0.84 12.43
CA GLY A 111 5.63 -0.02 13.55
C GLY A 111 6.51 -1.28 13.64
N LYS A 112 5.99 -2.29 14.33
CA LYS A 112 6.72 -3.54 14.60
C LYS A 112 6.86 -4.43 13.37
N ASN A 113 5.78 -4.63 12.63
CA ASN A 113 5.71 -5.54 11.47
C ASN A 113 5.12 -4.82 10.25
N THR A 114 5.79 -4.93 9.11
CA THR A 114 5.25 -4.53 7.80
C THR A 114 5.36 -5.69 6.82
N PHE A 115 4.27 -6.04 6.15
CA PHE A 115 4.27 -7.02 5.07
C PHE A 115 4.30 -6.33 3.72
N ILE A 116 5.25 -6.73 2.87
CA ILE A 116 5.39 -6.27 1.50
C ILE A 116 5.12 -7.48 0.59
N PRO A 117 3.98 -7.52 -0.12
CA PRO A 117 3.73 -8.57 -1.08
C PRO A 117 4.64 -8.40 -2.29
N LEU A 118 5.20 -9.52 -2.74
CA LEU A 118 6.13 -9.57 -3.85
C LEU A 118 5.78 -10.75 -4.75
N SER A 119 6.12 -10.63 -6.03
CA SER A 119 5.87 -11.69 -6.99
C SER A 119 6.70 -12.94 -6.67
N PRO A 120 6.15 -14.14 -6.84
CA PRO A 120 6.92 -15.37 -6.66
C PRO A 120 7.89 -15.60 -7.82
N TYR A 121 8.82 -16.54 -7.64
CA TYR A 121 9.85 -16.94 -8.59
C TYR A 121 10.77 -15.79 -9.00
N SER A 122 11.12 -14.93 -8.05
CA SER A 122 11.96 -13.77 -8.29
C SER A 122 12.90 -13.55 -7.11
N ASP A 123 14.10 -13.07 -7.45
CA ASP A 123 15.09 -12.63 -6.49
C ASP A 123 14.88 -11.15 -6.17
N TYR A 124 14.90 -10.84 -4.89
CA TYR A 124 14.68 -9.51 -4.37
C TYR A 124 15.85 -9.07 -3.51
N ASP A 125 16.44 -7.94 -3.89
CA ASP A 125 17.38 -7.20 -3.06
C ASP A 125 16.62 -6.14 -2.26
N ILE A 126 16.67 -6.31 -0.95
CA ILE A 126 15.99 -5.47 0.04
C ILE A 126 17.04 -4.61 0.70
N GLN A 127 16.84 -3.29 0.67
CA GLN A 127 17.71 -2.32 1.33
C GLN A 127 16.88 -1.45 2.27
N LEU A 128 17.29 -1.36 3.53
CA LEU A 128 16.67 -0.46 4.49
C LEU A 128 17.34 0.90 4.43
N MET A 129 16.50 1.93 4.37
CA MET A 129 16.90 3.32 4.26
C MET A 129 16.11 4.13 5.27
N ASN A 130 16.74 5.19 5.78
CA ASN A 130 16.05 6.14 6.62
C ASN A 130 15.06 6.94 5.74
N ASP A 131 13.86 7.18 6.24
CA ASP A 131 12.88 7.99 5.50
C ASP A 131 13.27 9.45 5.61
N GLY A 132 13.69 10.07 4.51
CA GLY A 132 14.06 11.50 4.49
C GLY A 132 12.90 12.45 4.86
N LYS A 133 11.66 11.94 4.95
CA LYS A 133 10.49 12.67 5.42
C LYS A 133 10.19 12.46 6.91
N SER A 134 10.81 11.46 7.55
CA SER A 134 10.67 11.22 8.98
C SER A 134 11.52 12.22 9.78
N LYS A 135 10.94 12.82 10.82
CA LYS A 135 11.70 13.63 11.79
C LYS A 135 12.67 12.76 12.60
N ASP A 136 12.30 11.50 12.81
CA ASP A 136 13.10 10.54 13.54
C ASP A 136 14.12 9.90 12.60
N SER A 137 15.40 9.96 12.98
CA SER A 137 16.45 9.25 12.28
C SER A 137 16.72 7.91 12.96
N PHE A 138 16.88 6.87 12.15
CA PHE A 138 17.19 5.53 12.63
C PHE A 138 18.60 5.12 12.19
N ASP A 139 19.37 4.59 13.12
CA ASP A 139 20.61 3.87 12.83
C ASP A 139 20.30 2.39 12.64
N ILE A 140 20.68 1.86 11.48
CA ILE A 140 20.51 0.45 11.12
C ILE A 140 21.80 -0.27 11.45
N ILE A 141 21.79 -0.98 12.58
CA ILE A 141 22.96 -1.63 13.17
C ILE A 141 23.32 -2.90 12.40
N SER A 142 22.31 -3.67 12.01
CA SER A 142 22.48 -4.90 11.27
C SER A 142 21.29 -5.17 10.36
N GLY A 143 21.52 -5.92 9.28
CA GLY A 143 20.49 -6.13 8.27
C GLY A 143 20.13 -4.83 7.53
N ARG A 144 21.12 -4.15 6.95
CA ARG A 144 20.84 -3.06 6.02
C ARG A 144 20.41 -3.60 4.66
N ASN A 145 21.07 -4.67 4.20
CA ASN A 145 20.80 -5.31 2.93
C ASN A 145 20.49 -6.79 3.15
N LYS A 146 19.50 -7.32 2.45
CA LYS A 146 19.17 -8.74 2.42
C LYS A 146 18.67 -9.13 1.03
N SER A 147 19.20 -10.22 0.49
CA SER A 147 18.71 -10.81 -0.75
C SER A 147 17.85 -12.03 -0.43
N VAL A 148 16.74 -12.18 -1.12
CA VAL A 148 15.86 -13.34 -0.93
C VAL A 148 15.20 -13.78 -2.22
N THR A 149 15.16 -15.09 -2.44
CA THR A 149 14.40 -15.73 -3.51
C THR A 149 13.01 -16.08 -3.00
N LEU A 150 11.97 -15.60 -3.68
CA LEU A 150 10.59 -15.91 -3.33
C LEU A 150 10.01 -17.01 -4.21
N TYR A 151 9.17 -17.84 -3.62
CA TYR A 151 8.40 -18.91 -4.26
C TYR A 151 6.92 -18.73 -3.90
N PRO A 152 5.96 -19.25 -4.68
CA PRO A 152 4.56 -19.13 -4.31
C PRO A 152 4.30 -19.76 -2.95
N GLY A 153 3.57 -19.04 -2.10
CA GLY A 153 3.26 -19.42 -0.73
C GLY A 153 4.36 -19.08 0.27
N ASN A 154 5.56 -18.64 -0.16
CA ASN A 154 6.63 -18.31 0.78
C ASN A 154 6.52 -16.86 1.29
N ILE A 155 6.75 -16.70 2.58
CA ILE A 155 6.86 -15.40 3.23
C ILE A 155 8.20 -15.36 3.92
N ALA A 156 9.14 -14.61 3.36
CA ALA A 156 10.45 -14.48 3.98
C ALA A 156 10.38 -13.52 5.17
N PHE A 157 10.92 -13.97 6.30
CA PHE A 157 11.01 -13.14 7.49
C PHE A 157 12.34 -12.38 7.50
N TYR A 158 12.26 -11.08 7.79
CA TYR A 158 13.41 -10.21 7.91
C TYR A 158 13.34 -9.39 9.19
N GLN A 159 14.31 -9.59 10.08
CA GLN A 159 14.39 -8.88 11.35
C GLN A 159 15.69 -8.08 11.41
N PRO A 160 15.71 -6.86 10.84
CA PRO A 160 16.83 -5.93 11.02
C PRO A 160 16.92 -5.42 12.45
N GLU A 161 18.14 -5.07 12.88
CA GLU A 161 18.35 -4.39 14.16
C GLU A 161 18.48 -2.88 13.91
N VAL A 162 17.54 -2.12 14.46
CA VAL A 162 17.43 -0.67 14.26
C VAL A 162 17.27 0.05 15.59
N ARG A 163 17.98 1.17 15.74
CA ARG A 163 17.91 2.04 16.91
C ARG A 163 17.54 3.46 16.47
N GLN A 164 16.62 4.07 17.20
CA GLN A 164 16.30 5.47 17.01
C GLN A 164 17.47 6.33 17.52
N LEU A 165 17.96 7.23 16.68
CA LEU A 165 18.92 8.24 17.06
C LEU A 165 18.17 9.37 17.77
N VAL A 166 18.58 9.67 19.00
CA VAL A 166 18.10 10.84 19.73
C VAL A 166 19.19 11.90 19.68
N THR A 167 18.91 13.02 19.00
CA THR A 167 19.83 14.17 19.01
C THR A 167 19.71 14.87 20.36
N VAL A 168 20.69 14.68 21.24
CA VAL A 168 20.79 15.42 22.51
C VAL A 168 21.67 16.64 22.30
N PHE A 169 21.07 17.82 22.26
CA PHE A 169 21.83 19.07 22.36
C PHE A 169 22.15 19.32 23.84
N ARG A 170 23.38 19.07 24.27
CA ARG A 170 23.86 19.53 25.58
C ARG A 170 24.45 20.93 25.37
N THR A 171 23.77 21.96 25.88
CA THR A 171 24.42 23.25 26.15
C THR A 171 25.34 23.03 27.35
N SER A 172 26.65 22.91 27.10
CA SER A 172 27.63 23.08 28.17
C SER A 172 27.88 24.56 28.30
N GLU A 173 27.14 25.22 29.18
CA GLU A 173 27.51 26.53 29.70
C GLU A 173 28.78 26.31 30.54
N ILE A 174 29.91 26.82 30.04
CA ILE A 174 31.19 26.80 30.74
C ILE A 174 31.14 27.94 31.78
N PRO A 175 31.47 27.66 33.06
CA PRO A 175 31.39 28.63 34.16
C PRO A 175 32.43 29.76 34.05
#